data_AF-A0A1T3CN81-F1
#
_entry.id   AF-A0A1T3CN81-F1
#
_cell.length_a   1.000
_cell.length_b   1.000
_cell.length_c   1.000
_cell.angle_alpha   90.00
_cell.angle_beta   90.00
_cell.angle_gamma   90.00
#
_symmetry.space_group_name_H-M   'P 1'
#
loop_
_entity.id
_entity.type
_entity.pdbx_description
1 polymer ?
#
loop_
_entity_poly.entity_id
_entity_poly.type
_entity_poly.pdbx_seq_one_letter_code
_entity_poly.pdbx_strand_id
1 'polypeptide(L)'
;MASKPLSYNDYTVGWICALFEERTAATAMLDEKHDPLPISNPHDTNSYTFGAIGKHNIVVVCLPEGDIGTNSAASVIMQLVNTFPSIKFGLLVGIGGGIPPRVRLGDIVVSTPVGEYPGVIQWDLGQATGAGFVRTGSLDRPPKVLLSALTTMKTNHEMEGHKISQFLEELAKKWPRLASKYTWNNKLIDTLFEQENADNERTPGDPKIHYGLIASGNQVIKDDFTRDEINARLGDQVLCVEMEAAGVMNNFPCIVIRGISDYADSKKNDHWQGYAASIAAAFTKELLQIVRPMQIEGEPSAKDVLNQVYQSVGHIQLKVDEQEEKQILDWLTPIDYGLLHSDYYKRLQPGTGEWFLERKEFQDWITGSNNTLFCYGIPGAGKTILASLAISHVSSKFRDNSEIGIIYVYFNYNRHEDQGFQQLIASLLKQLAGGLHHLPDSTKQLYNAHSKKRTRASLEELKTNLKCVLKEYTKVFIILDALDECQIFELNLLFSELLELQKEHKMKLLATSRPIPEIMDLFNNSNVTKLQICAKTSDVMTYIEAHMDRLSRVTRRNEVLREDIKADISEAVDGMYVVRC
;
A
#
# COMPACT_ATOMS: atom_id res chain seq x y z
N MET A 1 9.13 29.87 -40.02
CA MET A 1 9.37 29.69 -38.57
C MET A 1 9.91 28.29 -38.40
N ALA A 2 11.08 28.11 -37.80
CA ALA A 2 11.59 26.77 -37.51
C ALA A 2 10.63 26.08 -36.53
N SER A 3 10.22 24.84 -36.84
CA SER A 3 9.43 24.02 -35.91
C SER A 3 10.19 23.89 -34.58
N LYS A 4 9.46 24.00 -33.47
CA LYS A 4 10.04 23.80 -32.13
C LYS A 4 10.64 22.38 -32.07
N PRO A 5 11.86 22.20 -31.52
CA PRO A 5 12.44 20.87 -31.39
C PRO A 5 11.57 19.99 -30.48
N LEU A 6 11.31 18.76 -30.91
CA LEU A 6 10.55 17.78 -30.14
C LEU A 6 11.35 17.34 -28.91
N SER A 7 10.61 16.94 -27.87
CA SER A 7 11.11 16.46 -26.59
C SER A 7 10.38 15.17 -26.20
N TYR A 8 10.85 14.50 -25.15
CA TYR A 8 10.21 13.28 -24.63
C TYR A 8 8.75 13.49 -24.19
N ASN A 9 8.37 14.72 -23.83
CA ASN A 9 7.00 15.08 -23.45
C ASN A 9 6.04 15.21 -24.64
N ASP A 10 6.58 15.32 -25.86
CA ASP A 10 5.74 15.50 -27.04
C ASP A 10 5.18 14.18 -27.57
N TYR A 11 5.63 13.03 -27.05
CA TYR A 11 5.19 11.69 -27.45
C TYR A 11 4.13 11.17 -26.50
N THR A 12 2.95 10.87 -27.05
CA THR A 12 1.76 10.49 -26.27
C THR A 12 1.31 9.06 -26.51
N VAL A 13 1.89 8.37 -27.50
CA VAL A 13 1.54 7.00 -27.88
C VAL A 13 2.79 6.13 -27.92
N GLY A 14 2.77 5.02 -27.19
CA GLY A 14 3.79 3.98 -27.29
C GLY A 14 3.35 2.86 -28.24
N TRP A 15 4.22 2.44 -29.16
CA TRP A 15 4.00 1.29 -30.04
C TRP A 15 5.05 0.22 -29.72
N ILE A 16 4.60 -0.94 -29.25
CA ILE A 16 5.45 -2.00 -28.72
C ILE A 16 5.43 -3.19 -29.65
N CYS A 17 6.63 -3.66 -29.99
CA CYS A 17 6.88 -4.82 -30.85
C CYS A 17 7.73 -5.83 -30.06
N ALA A 18 7.51 -7.13 -30.28
CA ALA A 18 8.35 -8.21 -29.75
C ALA A 18 9.49 -8.58 -30.70
N LEU A 19 9.25 -8.52 -32.01
CA LEU A 19 10.20 -8.96 -33.04
C LEU A 19 10.64 -7.83 -33.97
N PHE A 20 11.80 -8.03 -34.62
CA PHE A 20 12.31 -7.03 -35.55
C PHE A 20 11.43 -6.90 -36.81
N GLU A 21 10.75 -7.98 -37.24
CA GLU A 21 9.74 -7.92 -38.30
C GLU A 21 8.63 -6.92 -37.97
N GLU A 22 8.13 -6.98 -36.74
CA GLU A 22 7.06 -6.14 -36.24
C GLU A 22 7.53 -4.69 -36.15
N ARG A 23 8.74 -4.45 -35.61
CA ARG A 23 9.35 -3.11 -35.58
C ARG A 23 9.55 -2.55 -36.98
N THR A 24 9.96 -3.39 -37.94
CA THR A 24 10.16 -3.01 -39.34
C THR A 24 8.85 -2.56 -39.97
N ALA A 25 7.78 -3.35 -39.78
CA ALA A 25 6.44 -3.02 -40.25
C ALA A 25 5.91 -1.72 -39.60
N ALA A 26 6.04 -1.59 -38.27
CA ALA A 26 5.65 -0.40 -37.54
C ALA A 26 6.36 0.86 -38.04
N THR A 27 7.69 0.78 -38.20
CA THR A 27 8.51 1.90 -38.70
C THR A 27 8.14 2.28 -40.12
N ALA A 28 7.82 1.30 -40.97
CA ALA A 28 7.41 1.55 -42.35
C ALA A 28 6.04 2.25 -42.45
N MET A 29 5.18 2.10 -41.44
CA MET A 29 3.85 2.72 -41.38
C MET A 29 3.84 4.17 -40.91
N LEU A 30 4.94 4.66 -40.32
CA LEU A 30 5.07 6.07 -39.91
C LEU A 30 4.93 7.01 -41.12
N ASP A 31 4.14 8.07 -40.95
CA ASP A 31 4.00 9.13 -41.93
C ASP A 31 5.32 9.93 -42.00
N GLU A 32 5.84 10.30 -40.83
CA GLU A 32 7.10 11.00 -40.63
C GLU A 32 7.98 10.26 -39.62
N LYS A 33 9.29 10.24 -39.87
CA LYS A 33 10.30 9.76 -38.92
C LYS A 33 11.00 10.98 -38.32
N HIS A 34 11.02 11.08 -37.00
CA HIS A 34 11.70 12.15 -36.28
C HIS A 34 13.16 11.77 -35.99
N ASP A 35 14.01 12.78 -35.79
CA ASP A 35 15.38 12.57 -35.34
C ASP A 35 15.41 11.98 -33.92
N PRO A 36 16.39 11.10 -33.62
CA PRO A 36 16.58 10.58 -32.27
C PRO A 36 16.78 11.71 -31.24
N LEU A 37 16.10 11.60 -30.10
CA LEU A 37 16.31 12.52 -28.98
C LEU A 37 17.61 12.18 -28.21
N PRO A 38 18.29 13.18 -27.61
CA PRO A 38 19.45 12.96 -26.75
C PRO A 38 19.09 12.08 -25.55
N ILE A 39 19.99 11.18 -25.16
CA ILE A 39 19.80 10.26 -24.03
C ILE A 39 19.36 11.04 -22.78
N SER A 40 18.13 10.83 -22.33
CA SER A 40 17.57 11.47 -21.14
C SER A 40 17.79 10.67 -19.86
N ASN A 41 17.89 9.34 -19.96
CA ASN A 41 18.04 8.44 -18.82
C ASN A 41 19.17 7.42 -19.08
N PRO A 42 20.30 7.46 -18.35
CA PRO A 42 21.41 6.53 -18.56
C PRO A 42 21.10 5.09 -18.15
N HIS A 43 19.98 4.86 -17.45
CA HIS A 43 19.52 3.52 -17.05
C HIS A 43 18.48 2.94 -18.01
N ASP A 44 18.02 3.70 -19.01
CA ASP A 44 17.15 3.19 -20.06
C ASP A 44 18.00 2.55 -21.16
N THR A 45 17.87 1.23 -21.30
CA THR A 45 18.60 0.42 -22.28
C THR A 45 17.81 0.19 -23.57
N ASN A 46 16.57 0.67 -23.66
CA ASN A 46 15.73 0.46 -24.83
C ASN A 46 16.21 1.25 -26.04
N SER A 47 15.97 0.68 -27.23
CA SER A 47 16.15 1.37 -28.51
C SER A 47 14.82 1.87 -29.04
N TYR A 48 14.69 3.20 -29.16
CA TYR A 48 13.48 3.85 -29.63
C TYR A 48 13.55 4.26 -31.10
N THR A 49 12.42 4.23 -31.78
CA THR A 49 12.21 4.88 -33.08
C THR A 49 11.10 5.91 -32.95
N PHE A 50 11.41 7.14 -33.35
CA PHE A 50 10.54 8.29 -33.16
C PHE A 50 9.86 8.65 -34.47
N GLY A 51 8.59 8.99 -34.43
CA GLY A 51 7.88 9.47 -35.62
C GLY A 51 6.46 9.93 -35.32
N ALA A 52 5.68 10.06 -36.38
CA ALA A 52 4.28 10.46 -36.30
C ALA A 52 3.39 9.64 -37.23
N ILE A 53 2.14 9.46 -36.81
CA ILE A 53 1.02 9.05 -37.67
C ILE A 53 -0.11 10.03 -37.47
N GLY A 54 -0.56 10.66 -38.55
CA GLY A 54 -1.55 11.73 -38.52
C GLY A 54 -1.10 12.88 -37.60
N LYS A 55 -1.79 13.04 -36.47
CA LYS A 55 -1.52 14.11 -35.48
C LYS A 55 -0.85 13.59 -34.20
N HIS A 56 -0.47 12.32 -34.17
CA HIS A 56 0.08 11.67 -32.99
C HIS A 56 1.58 11.49 -33.14
N ASN A 57 2.34 11.98 -32.17
CA ASN A 57 3.75 11.64 -32.01
C ASN A 57 3.86 10.30 -31.31
N ILE A 58 4.56 9.36 -31.96
CA ILE A 58 4.63 7.96 -31.59
C ILE A 58 6.08 7.60 -31.32
N VAL A 59 6.28 6.85 -30.25
CA VAL A 59 7.54 6.16 -29.98
C VAL A 59 7.34 4.67 -30.19
N VAL A 60 8.10 4.09 -31.11
CA VAL A 60 8.17 2.64 -31.34
C VAL A 60 9.32 2.06 -30.53
N VAL A 61 9.04 1.01 -29.77
CA VAL A 61 10.03 0.24 -29.03
C VAL A 61 9.90 -1.23 -29.37
N CYS A 62 11.02 -1.93 -29.39
CA CYS A 62 11.07 -3.37 -29.63
C CYS A 62 11.75 -4.04 -28.45
N LEU A 63 11.32 -5.25 -28.10
CA LEU A 63 12.02 -6.09 -27.15
C LEU A 63 13.46 -6.37 -27.64
N PRO A 64 14.43 -6.56 -26.71
CA PRO A 64 15.80 -6.91 -27.08
C PRO A 64 15.87 -8.19 -27.90
N GLU A 65 16.88 -8.29 -28.77
CA GLU A 65 17.06 -9.48 -29.61
C GLU A 65 17.30 -10.73 -28.75
N GLY A 66 16.49 -11.77 -28.97
CA GLY A 66 16.52 -13.01 -28.19
C GLY A 66 15.62 -13.02 -26.95
N ASP A 67 15.12 -11.86 -26.53
CA ASP A 67 14.19 -11.75 -25.41
C ASP A 67 12.74 -11.68 -25.91
N ILE A 68 11.90 -12.60 -25.46
CA ILE A 68 10.45 -12.63 -25.73
C ILE A 68 9.67 -12.92 -24.43
N GLY A 69 8.35 -12.82 -24.50
CA GLY A 69 7.49 -13.17 -23.37
C GLY A 69 7.20 -12.00 -22.42
N THR A 70 6.38 -12.28 -21.41
CA THR A 70 5.77 -11.28 -20.53
C THR A 70 6.79 -10.47 -19.74
N ASN A 71 7.88 -11.10 -19.29
CA ASN A 71 8.87 -10.47 -18.41
C ASN A 71 9.70 -9.42 -19.16
N SER A 72 10.14 -9.75 -20.38
CA SER A 72 10.86 -8.81 -21.24
C SER A 72 9.96 -7.64 -21.61
N ALA A 73 8.71 -7.93 -22.03
CA ALA A 73 7.73 -6.91 -22.35
C ALA A 73 7.49 -5.94 -21.17
N ALA A 74 7.31 -6.46 -19.96
CA ALA A 74 7.13 -5.65 -18.75
C ALA A 74 8.34 -4.74 -18.48
N SER A 75 9.56 -5.26 -18.61
CA SER A 75 10.80 -4.49 -18.41
C SER A 75 10.93 -3.32 -19.40
N VAL A 76 10.68 -3.59 -20.68
CA VAL A 76 10.72 -2.58 -21.75
C VAL A 76 9.69 -1.47 -21.49
N ILE A 77 8.46 -1.85 -21.14
CA ILE A 77 7.37 -0.92 -20.83
C ILE A 77 7.69 -0.05 -19.62
N MET A 78 8.27 -0.64 -18.56
CA MET A 78 8.66 0.10 -17.36
C MET A 78 9.68 1.20 -17.67
N GLN A 79 10.65 0.93 -18.53
CA GLN A 79 11.63 1.92 -18.95
C GLN A 79 10.99 2.98 -19.89
N LEU A 80 10.16 2.54 -20.85
CA LEU A 80 9.41 3.42 -21.76
C LEU A 80 8.59 4.46 -21.00
N VAL A 81 7.77 4.05 -20.03
CA VAL A 81 6.89 4.94 -19.26
C VAL A 81 7.69 5.94 -18.40
N ASN A 82 8.85 5.53 -17.90
CA ASN A 82 9.73 6.41 -17.12
C ASN A 82 10.41 7.46 -17.99
N THR A 83 10.84 7.09 -19.20
CA THR A 83 11.52 7.97 -20.15
C THR A 83 10.55 8.91 -20.87
N PHE A 84 9.32 8.46 -21.14
CA PHE A 84 8.28 9.22 -21.84
C PHE A 84 7.05 9.46 -20.94
N PRO A 85 7.10 10.49 -20.08
CA PRO A 85 6.07 10.70 -19.05
C PRO A 85 4.70 11.13 -19.63
N SER A 86 4.64 11.54 -20.90
CA SER A 86 3.40 11.99 -21.55
C SER A 86 2.68 10.89 -22.34
N ILE A 87 3.23 9.66 -22.37
CA ILE A 87 2.52 8.52 -22.96
C ILE A 87 1.22 8.29 -22.21
N LYS A 88 0.11 8.20 -22.94
CA LYS A 88 -1.23 7.96 -22.40
C LYS A 88 -1.64 6.50 -22.56
N PHE A 89 -1.33 5.91 -23.71
CA PHE A 89 -1.62 4.51 -23.99
C PHE A 89 -0.59 3.86 -24.91
N GLY A 90 -0.64 2.54 -24.91
CA GLY A 90 0.12 1.64 -25.75
C GLY A 90 -0.66 1.00 -26.87
N LEU A 91 0.07 0.60 -27.90
CA LEU A 91 -0.35 -0.32 -28.94
C LEU A 91 0.64 -1.49 -28.91
N LEU A 92 0.22 -2.65 -28.42
CA LEU A 92 1.03 -3.86 -28.48
C LEU A 92 0.70 -4.58 -29.79
N VAL A 93 1.57 -4.38 -30.78
CA VAL A 93 1.30 -4.77 -32.16
C VAL A 93 2.34 -5.77 -32.61
N GLY A 94 1.87 -6.88 -33.17
CA GLY A 94 2.78 -7.88 -33.69
C GLY A 94 2.06 -9.05 -34.32
N ILE A 95 2.69 -10.22 -34.26
CA ILE A 95 2.15 -11.46 -34.80
C ILE A 95 1.60 -12.37 -33.70
N GLY A 96 0.72 -13.29 -34.07
CA GLY A 96 0.16 -14.29 -33.17
C GLY A 96 -0.30 -15.55 -33.89
N GLY A 97 -0.57 -16.60 -33.11
CA GLY A 97 -1.12 -17.86 -33.60
C GLY A 97 -2.65 -17.83 -33.62
N GLY A 98 -3.28 -18.05 -34.77
CA GLY A 98 -4.74 -18.03 -34.93
C GLY A 98 -5.40 -19.33 -34.48
N ILE A 99 -6.66 -19.24 -34.06
CA ILE A 99 -7.48 -20.41 -33.69
C ILE A 99 -8.47 -20.74 -34.83
N PRO A 100 -8.21 -21.79 -35.64
CA PRO A 100 -9.13 -22.21 -36.69
C PRO A 100 -10.41 -22.86 -36.12
N PRO A 101 -11.50 -22.99 -36.92
CA PRO A 101 -11.64 -22.45 -38.27
C PRO A 101 -12.03 -20.95 -38.29
N ARG A 102 -12.14 -20.30 -37.12
CA ARG A 102 -12.65 -18.93 -36.99
C ARG A 102 -11.69 -17.89 -37.56
N VAL A 103 -10.39 -18.15 -37.48
CA VAL A 103 -9.32 -17.23 -37.87
C VAL A 103 -8.40 -17.92 -38.89
N ARG A 104 -7.97 -17.18 -39.92
CA ARG A 104 -7.11 -17.66 -41.02
C ARG A 104 -5.73 -16.99 -41.02
N LEU A 105 -4.76 -17.53 -41.75
CA LEU A 105 -3.47 -16.86 -41.95
C LEU A 105 -3.67 -15.54 -42.71
N GLY A 106 -3.00 -14.48 -42.27
CA GLY A 106 -3.19 -13.15 -42.82
C GLY A 106 -4.48 -12.44 -42.34
N ASP A 107 -5.14 -12.94 -41.29
CA ASP A 107 -6.14 -12.19 -40.53
C ASP A 107 -5.51 -11.25 -39.50
N ILE A 108 -6.33 -10.36 -38.96
CA ILE A 108 -5.99 -9.51 -37.82
C ILE A 108 -6.94 -9.84 -36.68
N VAL A 109 -6.40 -10.01 -35.47
CA VAL A 109 -7.16 -10.15 -34.23
C VAL A 109 -6.85 -8.96 -33.33
N VAL A 110 -7.90 -8.27 -32.88
CA VAL A 110 -7.83 -7.10 -32.01
C VAL A 110 -8.46 -7.44 -30.66
N SER A 111 -7.73 -7.21 -29.57
CA SER A 111 -8.24 -7.49 -28.22
C SER A 111 -9.42 -6.59 -27.89
N THR A 112 -10.60 -7.17 -27.68
CA THR A 112 -11.78 -6.44 -27.20
C THR A 112 -12.51 -7.25 -26.13
N PRO A 113 -13.14 -6.62 -25.12
CA PRO A 113 -13.90 -7.35 -24.11
C PRO A 113 -15.00 -8.24 -24.71
N VAL A 114 -15.10 -9.49 -24.23
CA VAL A 114 -16.12 -10.45 -24.64
C VAL A 114 -16.65 -11.15 -23.40
N GLY A 115 -17.96 -11.07 -23.15
CA GLY A 115 -18.59 -11.63 -21.96
C GLY A 115 -17.95 -11.10 -20.67
N GLU A 116 -17.41 -12.01 -19.86
CA GLU A 116 -16.72 -11.68 -18.60
C GLU A 116 -15.23 -11.33 -18.80
N TYR A 117 -14.70 -11.48 -20.01
CA TYR A 117 -13.27 -11.33 -20.27
C TYR A 117 -12.90 -9.93 -20.77
N PRO A 118 -11.78 -9.38 -20.32
CA PRO A 118 -11.37 -8.00 -20.61
C PRO A 118 -10.80 -7.79 -22.03
N GLY A 119 -10.63 -8.88 -22.80
CA GLY A 119 -10.09 -8.90 -24.16
C GLY A 119 -8.74 -9.60 -24.29
N VAL A 120 -7.99 -9.69 -23.19
CA VAL A 120 -6.79 -10.52 -23.05
C VAL A 120 -6.93 -11.38 -21.80
N ILE A 121 -6.55 -12.66 -21.86
CA ILE A 121 -6.48 -13.54 -20.69
C ILE A 121 -5.08 -14.12 -20.59
N GLN A 122 -4.50 -14.06 -19.40
CA GLN A 122 -3.33 -14.87 -19.10
C GLN A 122 -3.75 -16.32 -18.86
N TRP A 123 -3.46 -17.22 -19.80
CA TRP A 123 -3.95 -18.61 -19.75
C TRP A 123 -3.12 -19.51 -18.84
N ASP A 124 -1.87 -19.13 -18.57
CA ASP A 124 -0.89 -19.93 -17.80
C ASP A 124 -0.71 -19.48 -16.33
N LEU A 125 -1.48 -18.47 -15.87
CA LEU A 125 -1.47 -18.01 -14.47
C LEU A 125 -2.60 -18.64 -13.65
N GLY A 126 -2.22 -19.38 -12.61
CA GLY A 126 -3.18 -20.11 -11.80
C GLY A 126 -2.55 -21.00 -10.75
N GLN A 127 -3.40 -21.74 -10.05
CA GLN A 127 -3.01 -22.71 -9.04
C GLN A 127 -3.08 -24.13 -9.63
N ALA A 128 -1.99 -24.88 -9.51
CA ALA A 128 -2.00 -26.31 -9.74
C ALA A 128 -2.66 -26.99 -8.53
N THR A 129 -3.78 -27.67 -8.74
CA THR A 129 -4.52 -28.39 -7.71
C THR A 129 -4.53 -29.89 -8.01
N GLY A 130 -4.90 -30.73 -7.04
CA GLY A 130 -5.07 -32.17 -7.27
C GLY A 130 -6.15 -32.51 -8.31
N ALA A 131 -7.04 -31.55 -8.64
CA ALA A 131 -8.08 -31.69 -9.66
C ALA A 131 -7.71 -31.04 -11.01
N GLY A 132 -6.50 -30.49 -11.14
CA GLY A 132 -6.03 -29.79 -12.34
C GLY A 132 -5.68 -28.32 -12.10
N PHE A 133 -5.47 -27.58 -13.19
CA PHE A 133 -5.07 -26.18 -13.15
C PHE A 133 -6.29 -25.26 -13.05
N VAL A 134 -6.30 -24.39 -12.04
CA VAL A 134 -7.35 -23.38 -11.83
C VAL A 134 -6.76 -22.01 -12.10
N ARG A 135 -7.20 -21.35 -13.18
CA ARG A 135 -6.75 -20.01 -13.54
C ARG A 135 -7.13 -19.00 -12.46
N THR A 136 -6.20 -18.10 -12.13
CA THR A 136 -6.44 -17.00 -11.19
C THR A 136 -6.09 -15.65 -11.81
N GLY A 137 -6.55 -14.57 -11.17
CA GLY A 137 -6.31 -13.21 -11.62
C GLY A 137 -7.21 -12.74 -12.76
N SER A 138 -7.11 -11.45 -13.05
CA SER A 138 -7.74 -10.80 -14.19
C SER A 138 -6.75 -9.80 -14.77
N LEU A 139 -6.81 -9.61 -16.09
CA LEU A 139 -6.12 -8.53 -16.75
C LEU A 139 -7.04 -7.31 -16.88
N ASP A 140 -6.45 -6.13 -17.04
CA ASP A 140 -7.19 -4.92 -17.37
C ASP A 140 -7.72 -4.95 -18.81
N ARG A 141 -8.74 -4.13 -19.06
CA ARG A 141 -9.34 -3.94 -20.40
C ARG A 141 -8.62 -2.82 -21.16
N PRO A 142 -8.68 -2.81 -22.50
CA PRO A 142 -8.13 -1.71 -23.28
C PRO A 142 -8.73 -0.34 -22.92
N PRO A 143 -7.96 0.76 -23.08
CA PRO A 143 -8.43 2.12 -22.87
C PRO A 143 -9.74 2.44 -23.58
N LYS A 144 -10.64 3.17 -22.91
CA LYS A 144 -11.96 3.53 -23.44
C LYS A 144 -11.87 4.35 -24.73
N VAL A 145 -10.86 5.22 -24.84
CA VAL A 145 -10.60 5.98 -26.08
C VAL A 145 -10.36 5.06 -27.27
N LEU A 146 -9.60 3.97 -27.09
CA LEU A 146 -9.31 3.00 -28.15
C LEU A 146 -10.55 2.17 -28.49
N LEU A 147 -11.30 1.69 -27.49
CA LEU A 147 -12.55 0.96 -27.72
C LEU A 147 -13.62 1.79 -28.45
N SER A 148 -13.69 3.09 -28.15
CA SER A 148 -14.58 4.03 -28.85
C SER A 148 -14.14 4.25 -30.30
N ALA A 149 -12.83 4.37 -30.53
CA ALA A 149 -12.26 4.46 -31.87
C ALA A 149 -12.54 3.18 -32.68
N LEU A 150 -12.43 1.99 -32.09
CA LEU A 150 -12.80 0.74 -32.76
C LEU A 150 -14.28 0.69 -33.17
N THR A 151 -15.19 1.25 -32.37
CA THR A 151 -16.60 1.32 -32.74
C THR A 151 -16.82 2.19 -33.99
N THR A 152 -16.12 3.31 -34.06
CA THR A 152 -16.15 4.20 -35.24
C THR A 152 -15.52 3.50 -36.44
N MET A 153 -14.41 2.81 -36.23
CA MET A 153 -13.71 2.03 -37.26
C MET A 153 -14.58 0.94 -37.86
N LYS A 154 -15.27 0.14 -37.03
CA LYS A 154 -16.22 -0.88 -37.50
C LYS A 154 -17.31 -0.27 -38.38
N THR A 155 -17.86 0.87 -37.96
CA THR A 155 -18.89 1.59 -38.74
C THR A 155 -18.34 2.02 -40.11
N ASN A 156 -17.12 2.56 -40.15
CA ASN A 156 -16.47 2.96 -41.41
C ASN A 156 -16.16 1.75 -42.30
N HIS A 157 -15.72 0.62 -41.72
CA HIS A 157 -15.45 -0.60 -42.45
C HIS A 157 -16.71 -1.19 -43.09
N GLU A 158 -17.85 -1.11 -42.42
CA GLU A 158 -19.14 -1.52 -43.01
C GLU A 158 -19.58 -0.62 -44.18
N MET A 159 -19.27 0.68 -44.13
CA MET A 159 -19.68 1.64 -45.15
C MET A 159 -18.71 1.72 -46.34
N GLU A 160 -17.41 1.72 -46.09
CA GLU A 160 -16.36 2.09 -47.04
C GLU A 160 -15.27 1.01 -47.20
N GLY A 161 -15.25 -0.01 -46.34
CA GLY A 161 -14.15 -0.97 -46.23
C GLY A 161 -12.96 -0.43 -45.42
N HIS A 162 -11.95 -1.28 -45.21
CA HIS A 162 -10.73 -0.92 -44.49
C HIS A 162 -9.64 -0.35 -45.42
N LYS A 163 -8.66 0.35 -44.86
CA LYS A 163 -7.57 0.99 -45.65
C LYS A 163 -6.27 0.19 -45.70
N ILE A 164 -6.27 -1.04 -45.18
CA ILE A 164 -5.06 -1.86 -45.04
C ILE A 164 -4.34 -2.06 -46.38
N SER A 165 -5.04 -2.50 -47.41
CA SER A 165 -4.46 -2.75 -48.74
C SER A 165 -3.80 -1.50 -49.33
N GLN A 166 -4.43 -0.34 -49.17
CA GLN A 166 -3.87 0.95 -49.58
C GLN A 166 -2.53 1.23 -48.85
N PHE A 167 -2.48 1.05 -47.53
CA PHE A 167 -1.24 1.28 -46.78
C PHE A 167 -0.13 0.29 -47.14
N LEU A 168 -0.45 -0.95 -47.48
CA LEU A 168 0.55 -1.91 -47.96
C LEU A 168 1.10 -1.54 -49.33
N GLU A 169 0.27 -1.02 -50.24
CA GLU A 169 0.74 -0.50 -51.52
C GLU A 169 1.68 0.72 -51.34
N GLU A 170 1.32 1.63 -50.44
CA GLU A 170 2.15 2.78 -50.08
C GLU A 170 3.49 2.33 -49.46
N LEU A 171 3.46 1.33 -48.58
CA LEU A 171 4.65 0.71 -48.00
C LEU A 171 5.55 0.12 -49.09
N ALA A 172 4.99 -0.65 -50.03
CA ALA A 172 5.76 -1.27 -51.10
C ALA A 172 6.42 -0.23 -52.02
N LYS A 173 5.71 0.86 -52.31
CA LYS A 173 6.23 1.99 -53.11
C LYS A 173 7.36 2.72 -52.36
N LYS A 174 7.17 3.02 -51.07
CA LYS A 174 8.14 3.75 -50.24
C LYS A 174 9.38 2.90 -49.92
N TRP A 175 9.19 1.60 -49.72
CA TRP A 175 10.23 0.65 -49.31
C TRP A 175 10.25 -0.61 -50.21
N PRO A 176 10.77 -0.52 -51.45
CA PRO A 176 10.72 -1.64 -52.39
C PRO A 176 11.36 -2.94 -51.91
N ARG A 177 12.36 -2.86 -51.01
CA ARG A 177 13.01 -4.03 -50.40
C ARG A 177 12.08 -4.80 -49.44
N LEU A 178 11.05 -4.16 -48.91
CA LEU A 178 10.10 -4.79 -48.00
C LEU A 178 8.97 -5.49 -48.75
N ALA A 179 8.68 -5.10 -50.00
CA ALA A 179 7.51 -5.58 -50.74
C ALA A 179 7.40 -7.12 -50.75
N SER A 180 8.48 -7.84 -51.08
CA SER A 180 8.43 -9.31 -51.18
C SER A 180 8.12 -10.05 -49.87
N LYS A 181 8.46 -9.48 -48.71
CA LYS A 181 8.26 -10.10 -47.38
C LYS A 181 7.05 -9.54 -46.64
N TYR A 182 6.69 -8.27 -46.87
CA TYR A 182 5.68 -7.53 -46.10
C TYR A 182 4.41 -7.21 -46.88
N THR A 183 4.28 -7.63 -48.14
CA THR A 183 2.98 -7.59 -48.86
C THR A 183 2.53 -8.99 -49.23
N TRP A 184 1.24 -9.11 -49.52
CA TRP A 184 0.70 -10.35 -50.02
C TRP A 184 1.39 -10.75 -51.34
N ASN A 185 1.62 -12.05 -51.51
CA ASN A 185 2.12 -12.63 -52.75
C ASN A 185 1.68 -14.09 -52.85
N ASN A 186 1.72 -14.65 -54.06
CA ASN A 186 1.23 -16.01 -54.36
C ASN A 186 1.99 -17.15 -53.63
N LYS A 187 3.08 -16.87 -52.91
CA LYS A 187 3.78 -17.88 -52.09
C LYS A 187 3.18 -18.01 -50.68
N LEU A 188 2.35 -17.05 -50.26
CA LEU A 188 1.63 -17.10 -48.99
C LEU A 188 0.36 -17.93 -49.16
N ILE A 189 0.53 -19.24 -48.98
CA ILE A 189 -0.53 -20.23 -49.14
C ILE A 189 -1.03 -20.72 -47.78
N ASP A 190 -2.34 -20.65 -47.58
CA ASP A 190 -3.01 -21.13 -46.38
C ASP A 190 -3.47 -22.58 -46.57
N THR A 191 -2.56 -23.51 -46.30
CA THR A 191 -2.77 -24.94 -46.56
C THR A 191 -3.96 -25.56 -45.80
N LEU A 192 -4.42 -24.96 -44.71
CA LEU A 192 -5.57 -25.46 -43.94
C LEU A 192 -6.89 -25.22 -44.71
N PHE A 193 -6.98 -24.07 -45.38
CA PHE A 193 -8.20 -23.62 -46.06
C PHE A 193 -8.17 -23.79 -47.59
N GLU A 194 -7.05 -24.22 -48.19
CA GLU A 194 -7.04 -24.67 -49.59
C GLU A 194 -7.81 -25.99 -49.80
N GLN A 195 -7.90 -26.83 -48.77
CA GLN A 195 -8.50 -28.18 -48.87
C GLN A 195 -10.01 -28.20 -48.62
N GLU A 196 -10.56 -27.18 -47.96
CA GLU A 196 -11.99 -27.03 -47.74
C GLU A 196 -12.59 -26.11 -48.81
N ASN A 197 -13.36 -26.68 -49.75
CA ASN A 197 -14.15 -25.96 -50.76
C ASN A 197 -15.30 -25.08 -50.17
N ALA A 198 -15.15 -24.57 -48.94
CA ALA A 198 -16.14 -23.79 -48.22
C ALA A 198 -15.67 -22.33 -48.08
N ASP A 199 -16.41 -21.44 -48.74
CA ASP A 199 -16.25 -19.97 -48.82
C ASP A 199 -15.08 -19.45 -49.68
N ASN A 200 -15.24 -19.64 -51.00
CA ASN A 200 -14.51 -18.98 -52.08
C ASN A 200 -14.81 -17.46 -52.23
N GLU A 201 -15.38 -16.79 -51.21
CA GLU A 201 -15.77 -15.38 -51.29
C GLU A 201 -14.65 -14.40 -50.89
N ARG A 202 -13.50 -14.89 -50.42
CA ARG A 202 -12.43 -14.02 -49.91
C ARG A 202 -11.40 -13.65 -50.98
N THR A 203 -11.23 -12.36 -51.21
CA THR A 203 -10.19 -11.83 -52.10
C THR A 203 -8.81 -12.16 -51.53
N PRO A 204 -7.90 -12.79 -52.31
CA PRO A 204 -6.53 -13.06 -51.85
C PRO A 204 -5.82 -11.77 -51.45
N GLY A 205 -5.15 -11.78 -50.29
CA GLY A 205 -4.47 -10.60 -49.77
C GLY A 205 -5.37 -9.57 -49.06
N ASP A 206 -6.68 -9.85 -48.93
CA ASP A 206 -7.60 -9.00 -48.17
C ASP A 206 -7.82 -9.57 -46.75
N PRO A 207 -7.33 -8.89 -45.69
CA PRO A 207 -7.36 -9.40 -44.32
C PRO A 207 -8.77 -9.26 -43.68
N LYS A 208 -9.24 -10.30 -42.99
CA LYS A 208 -10.42 -10.19 -42.12
C LYS A 208 -9.98 -9.71 -40.75
N ILE A 209 -10.71 -8.74 -40.20
CA ILE A 209 -10.46 -8.18 -38.88
C ILE A 209 -11.44 -8.82 -37.89
N HIS A 210 -10.89 -9.47 -36.88
CA HIS A 210 -11.63 -10.08 -35.79
C HIS A 210 -11.43 -9.30 -34.51
N TYR A 211 -12.52 -9.13 -33.75
CA TYR A 211 -12.51 -8.41 -32.48
C TYR A 211 -12.93 -9.39 -31.39
N GLY A 212 -12.02 -9.70 -30.48
CA GLY A 212 -12.34 -10.67 -29.44
C GLY A 212 -11.17 -11.01 -28.54
N LEU A 213 -11.17 -12.25 -28.08
CA LEU A 213 -10.32 -12.71 -26.99
C LEU A 213 -8.96 -13.20 -27.48
N ILE A 214 -7.90 -12.68 -26.87
CA ILE A 214 -6.52 -13.12 -27.06
C ILE A 214 -6.03 -13.82 -25.80
N ALA A 215 -5.47 -15.04 -25.95
CA ALA A 215 -4.85 -15.77 -24.86
C ALA A 215 -3.34 -15.51 -24.84
N SER A 216 -2.85 -14.97 -23.72
CA SER A 216 -1.45 -14.58 -23.51
C SER A 216 -0.76 -15.50 -22.51
N GLY A 217 0.49 -15.86 -22.74
CA GLY A 217 1.28 -16.65 -21.78
C GLY A 217 2.75 -16.76 -22.16
N ASN A 218 3.57 -17.32 -21.29
CA ASN A 218 5.02 -17.40 -21.49
C ASN A 218 5.50 -18.62 -22.28
N GLN A 219 4.59 -19.37 -22.91
CA GLN A 219 4.94 -20.57 -23.67
C GLN A 219 4.63 -20.37 -25.15
N VAL A 220 5.59 -20.74 -26.01
CA VAL A 220 5.37 -20.83 -27.46
C VAL A 220 4.54 -22.09 -27.73
N ILE A 221 3.31 -21.92 -28.22
CA ILE A 221 2.44 -23.04 -28.58
C ILE A 221 2.77 -23.51 -30.01
N LYS A 222 3.15 -24.78 -30.16
CA LYS A 222 3.44 -25.47 -31.44
C LYS A 222 2.76 -26.83 -31.51
N ASP A 223 1.61 -26.95 -30.85
CA ASP A 223 0.89 -28.20 -30.66
C ASP A 223 -0.61 -27.90 -30.69
N ASP A 224 -1.30 -28.53 -31.65
CA ASP A 224 -2.72 -28.33 -31.91
C ASP A 224 -3.58 -28.81 -30.74
N PHE A 225 -3.23 -29.91 -30.09
CA PHE A 225 -3.92 -30.38 -28.89
C PHE A 225 -3.85 -29.35 -27.74
N THR A 226 -2.65 -28.84 -27.44
CA THR A 226 -2.45 -27.82 -26.41
C THR A 226 -3.20 -26.54 -26.74
N ARG A 227 -3.15 -26.09 -27.99
CA ARG A 227 -3.92 -24.93 -28.47
C ARG A 227 -5.41 -25.11 -28.26
N ASP A 228 -5.96 -26.25 -28.69
CA ASP A 228 -7.39 -26.54 -28.62
C ASP A 228 -7.84 -26.69 -27.16
N GLU A 229 -6.99 -27.25 -26.30
CA GLU A 229 -7.23 -27.30 -24.86
C GLU A 229 -7.28 -25.90 -24.23
N ILE A 230 -6.37 -24.99 -24.60
CA ILE A 230 -6.40 -23.58 -24.14
C ILE A 230 -7.72 -22.93 -24.54
N ASN A 231 -8.14 -23.11 -25.80
CA ASN A 231 -9.41 -22.55 -26.29
C ASN A 231 -10.62 -23.14 -25.55
N ALA A 232 -10.68 -24.46 -25.37
CA ALA A 232 -11.76 -25.15 -24.68
C ALA A 232 -11.89 -24.71 -23.21
N ARG A 233 -10.77 -24.60 -22.49
CA ARG A 233 -10.73 -24.12 -21.09
C ARG A 233 -11.22 -22.68 -20.95
N LEU A 234 -11.18 -21.90 -22.03
CA LEU A 234 -11.62 -20.50 -22.09
C LEU A 234 -12.96 -20.35 -22.83
N GLY A 235 -13.76 -21.42 -22.87
CA GLY A 235 -15.14 -21.41 -23.36
C GLY A 235 -15.24 -21.21 -24.87
N ASP A 236 -14.27 -21.71 -25.63
CA ASP A 236 -14.23 -21.71 -27.10
C ASP A 236 -14.33 -20.31 -27.74
N GLN A 237 -13.84 -19.29 -27.04
CA GLN A 237 -13.91 -17.88 -27.44
C GLN A 237 -12.56 -17.30 -27.88
N VAL A 238 -11.44 -18.02 -27.67
CA VAL A 238 -10.10 -17.53 -28.03
C VAL A 238 -9.95 -17.46 -29.54
N LEU A 239 -9.41 -16.36 -30.05
CA LEU A 239 -9.16 -16.15 -31.48
C LEU A 239 -7.68 -16.20 -31.82
N CYS A 240 -6.83 -15.83 -30.87
CA CYS A 240 -5.39 -15.73 -31.04
C CYS A 240 -4.65 -16.12 -29.75
N VAL A 241 -3.48 -16.75 -29.89
CA VAL A 241 -2.48 -16.94 -28.83
C VAL A 241 -1.23 -16.12 -29.11
N GLU A 242 -0.66 -15.49 -28.08
CA GLU A 242 0.58 -14.70 -28.14
C GLU A 242 1.29 -14.69 -26.77
N MET A 243 2.42 -13.98 -26.64
CA MET A 243 3.33 -14.16 -25.50
C MET A 243 3.65 -12.93 -24.65
N GLU A 244 3.22 -11.73 -25.03
CA GLU A 244 3.68 -10.50 -24.35
C GLU A 244 2.60 -9.84 -23.50
N ALA A 245 1.35 -9.86 -23.96
CA ALA A 245 0.30 -8.99 -23.41
C ALA A 245 0.06 -9.16 -21.90
N ALA A 246 0.09 -10.40 -21.39
CA ALA A 246 -0.13 -10.68 -19.97
C ALA A 246 0.86 -9.95 -19.03
N GLY A 247 2.08 -9.65 -19.48
CA GLY A 247 3.05 -8.89 -18.70
C GLY A 247 2.80 -7.38 -18.67
N VAL A 248 1.97 -6.89 -19.58
CA VAL A 248 1.83 -5.46 -19.89
C VAL A 248 0.48 -4.91 -19.45
N MET A 249 -0.61 -5.64 -19.69
CA MET A 249 -1.98 -5.12 -19.62
C MET A 249 -2.33 -4.43 -18.27
N ASN A 250 -1.83 -4.93 -17.13
CA ASN A 250 -2.16 -4.40 -15.80
C ASN A 250 -1.34 -3.17 -15.38
N ASN A 251 -0.22 -2.91 -16.05
CA ASN A 251 0.71 -1.85 -15.66
C ASN A 251 0.79 -0.74 -16.72
N PHE A 252 0.18 -0.96 -17.88
CA PHE A 252 0.27 -0.07 -19.01
C PHE A 252 -1.02 -0.13 -19.84
N PRO A 253 -1.79 0.98 -19.90
CA PRO A 253 -3.03 1.00 -20.64
C PRO A 253 -2.75 0.78 -22.13
N CYS A 254 -3.13 -0.37 -22.69
CA CYS A 254 -2.86 -0.66 -24.10
C CYS A 254 -3.98 -1.50 -24.76
N ILE A 255 -3.92 -1.57 -26.08
CA ILE A 255 -4.68 -2.54 -26.87
C ILE A 255 -3.72 -3.46 -27.60
N VAL A 256 -4.11 -4.73 -27.78
CA VAL A 256 -3.31 -5.75 -28.46
C VAL A 256 -3.87 -5.99 -29.86
N ILE A 257 -2.99 -5.96 -30.85
CA ILE A 257 -3.32 -6.13 -32.27
C ILE A 257 -2.37 -7.17 -32.86
N ARG A 258 -2.89 -8.33 -33.25
CA ARG A 258 -2.10 -9.44 -33.77
C ARG A 258 -2.46 -9.76 -35.22
N GLY A 259 -1.46 -9.72 -36.10
CA GLY A 259 -1.56 -10.33 -37.42
C GLY A 259 -1.28 -11.82 -37.31
N ILE A 260 -2.04 -12.64 -38.01
CA ILE A 260 -1.98 -14.09 -37.83
C ILE A 260 -0.94 -14.70 -38.76
N SER A 261 0.13 -15.25 -38.17
CA SER A 261 1.30 -15.80 -38.86
C SER A 261 1.34 -17.33 -38.89
N ASP A 262 0.65 -17.99 -37.96
CA ASP A 262 0.58 -19.44 -37.84
C ASP A 262 -0.70 -19.85 -37.10
N TYR A 263 -0.93 -21.15 -36.95
CA TYR A 263 -2.08 -21.71 -36.22
C TYR A 263 -1.72 -22.28 -34.85
N ALA A 264 -0.57 -21.90 -34.29
CA ALA A 264 -0.06 -22.46 -33.04
C ALA A 264 -0.01 -24.00 -33.02
N ASP A 265 0.26 -24.62 -34.17
CA ASP A 265 0.31 -26.05 -34.37
C ASP A 265 1.74 -26.53 -34.73
N SER A 266 1.87 -27.83 -34.96
CA SER A 266 3.14 -28.45 -35.32
C SER A 266 3.67 -28.04 -36.72
N LYS A 267 2.85 -27.39 -37.54
CA LYS A 267 3.19 -26.93 -38.91
C LYS A 267 3.64 -25.46 -38.95
N LYS A 268 3.73 -24.80 -37.79
CA LYS A 268 4.22 -23.42 -37.65
C LYS A 268 5.53 -23.18 -38.42
N ASN A 269 5.54 -22.13 -39.24
CA ASN A 269 6.68 -21.67 -40.01
C ASN A 269 6.70 -20.13 -40.11
N ASP A 270 7.80 -19.56 -40.59
CA ASP A 270 8.03 -18.11 -40.50
C ASP A 270 7.67 -17.32 -41.78
N HIS A 271 7.13 -17.99 -42.81
CA HIS A 271 6.88 -17.35 -44.11
C HIS A 271 5.85 -16.21 -44.04
N TRP A 272 4.89 -16.32 -43.14
CA TRP A 272 3.80 -15.35 -42.98
C TRP A 272 4.15 -14.18 -42.05
N GLN A 273 5.24 -14.25 -41.27
CA GLN A 273 5.52 -13.26 -40.23
C GLN A 273 5.59 -11.83 -40.76
N GLY A 274 6.26 -11.62 -41.90
CA GLY A 274 6.41 -10.28 -42.49
C GLY A 274 5.07 -9.68 -42.94
N TYR A 275 4.23 -10.48 -43.60
CA TYR A 275 2.91 -10.04 -44.05
C TYR A 275 1.95 -9.86 -42.87
N ALA A 276 1.95 -10.78 -41.91
CA ALA A 276 1.15 -10.68 -40.68
C ALA A 276 1.52 -9.42 -39.87
N ALA A 277 2.81 -9.13 -39.72
CA ALA A 277 3.28 -7.92 -39.06
C ALA A 277 2.81 -6.64 -39.79
N SER A 278 2.85 -6.62 -41.12
CA SER A 278 2.48 -5.42 -41.90
C SER A 278 0.98 -5.14 -41.89
N ILE A 279 0.11 -6.16 -41.95
CA ILE A 279 -1.34 -5.96 -41.84
C ILE A 279 -1.75 -5.46 -40.45
N ALA A 280 -1.11 -5.98 -39.39
CA ALA A 280 -1.34 -5.51 -38.02
C ALA A 280 -0.88 -4.05 -37.85
N ALA A 281 0.27 -3.70 -38.44
CA ALA A 281 0.78 -2.33 -38.44
C ALA A 281 -0.10 -1.38 -39.27
N ALA A 282 -0.60 -1.83 -40.43
CA ALA A 282 -1.51 -1.05 -41.27
C ALA A 282 -2.84 -0.77 -40.55
N PHE A 283 -3.41 -1.77 -39.88
CA PHE A 283 -4.60 -1.59 -39.05
C PHE A 283 -4.34 -0.60 -37.91
N THR A 284 -3.18 -0.69 -37.26
CA THR A 284 -2.77 0.22 -36.19
C THR A 284 -2.66 1.67 -36.69
N LYS A 285 -2.10 1.87 -37.90
CA LYS A 285 -2.06 3.18 -38.56
C LYS A 285 -3.47 3.73 -38.77
N GLU A 286 -4.38 2.91 -39.28
CA GLU A 286 -5.77 3.29 -39.50
C GLU A 286 -6.47 3.68 -38.19
N LEU A 287 -6.24 2.91 -37.12
CA LEU A 287 -6.81 3.17 -35.80
C LEU A 287 -6.39 4.54 -35.26
N LEU A 288 -5.11 4.87 -35.40
CA LEU A 288 -4.58 6.16 -34.97
C LEU A 288 -5.11 7.34 -35.80
N GLN A 289 -5.49 7.12 -37.06
CA GLN A 289 -6.15 8.16 -37.86
C GLN A 289 -7.58 8.46 -37.38
N ILE A 290 -8.21 7.53 -36.65
CA ILE A 290 -9.56 7.71 -36.06
C ILE A 290 -9.48 8.38 -34.68
N VAL A 291 -8.49 8.02 -33.86
CA VAL A 291 -8.29 8.59 -32.53
C VAL A 291 -7.98 10.09 -32.64
N ARG A 292 -8.74 10.95 -31.95
CA ARG A 292 -8.51 12.40 -31.97
C ARG A 292 -7.54 12.82 -30.85
N PRO A 293 -6.56 13.72 -31.09
CA PRO A 293 -5.63 14.18 -30.06
C PRO A 293 -6.29 14.72 -28.78
N MET A 294 -7.40 15.46 -28.92
CA MET A 294 -8.13 16.01 -27.75
C MET A 294 -8.73 14.91 -26.84
N GLN A 295 -9.02 13.72 -27.38
CA GLN A 295 -9.48 12.58 -26.58
C GLN A 295 -8.31 11.95 -25.79
N ILE A 296 -7.07 12.14 -26.25
CA ILE A 296 -5.85 11.66 -25.59
C ILE A 296 -5.48 12.54 -24.39
N GLU A 297 -5.67 13.86 -24.49
CA GLU A 297 -5.37 14.80 -23.40
C GLU A 297 -6.17 14.51 -22.12
N GLY A 298 -7.39 13.99 -22.24
CA GLY A 298 -8.25 13.63 -21.11
C GLY A 298 -7.92 12.30 -20.44
N GLU A 299 -7.05 11.47 -21.02
CA GLU A 299 -6.61 10.21 -20.41
C GLU A 299 -5.45 10.45 -19.43
N PRO A 300 -5.38 9.73 -18.29
CA PRO A 300 -4.22 9.78 -17.41
C PRO A 300 -2.96 9.30 -18.16
N SER A 301 -1.78 9.81 -17.79
CA SER A 301 -0.56 9.23 -18.36
C SER A 301 -0.36 7.80 -17.85
N ALA A 302 0.29 6.97 -18.65
CA ALA A 302 0.70 5.63 -18.24
C ALA A 302 1.58 5.68 -16.96
N LYS A 303 2.35 6.76 -16.78
CA LYS A 303 3.15 6.99 -15.57
C LYS A 303 2.27 7.25 -14.34
N ASP A 304 1.18 7.99 -14.49
CA ASP A 304 0.24 8.23 -13.39
C ASP A 304 -0.47 6.93 -12.99
N VAL A 305 -0.90 6.12 -13.96
CA VAL A 305 -1.50 4.80 -13.71
C VAL A 305 -0.53 3.91 -12.95
N LEU A 306 0.73 3.85 -13.38
CA LEU A 306 1.78 3.07 -12.70
C LEU A 306 2.07 3.58 -11.27
N ASN A 307 2.09 4.89 -11.06
CA ASN A 307 2.29 5.49 -9.74
C ASN A 307 1.15 5.17 -8.76
N GLN A 308 -0.10 5.10 -9.23
CA GLN A 308 -1.23 4.70 -8.39
C GLN A 308 -1.09 3.26 -7.87
N VAL A 309 -0.53 2.36 -8.69
CA VAL A 309 -0.21 1.00 -8.25
C VAL A 309 0.86 1.01 -7.17
N TYR A 310 1.95 1.78 -7.35
CA TYR A 310 3.00 1.92 -6.33
C TYR A 310 2.51 2.48 -5.00
N GLN A 311 1.65 3.51 -5.04
CA GLN A 311 1.07 4.09 -3.83
C GLN A 311 0.20 3.07 -3.08
N SER A 312 -0.56 2.24 -3.81
CA SER A 312 -1.39 1.19 -3.22
C SER A 312 -0.54 0.12 -2.51
N VAL A 313 0.64 -0.22 -3.04
CA VAL A 313 1.59 -1.15 -2.39
C VAL A 313 2.21 -0.53 -1.13
N GLY A 314 2.55 0.76 -1.15
CA GLY A 314 3.08 1.47 0.02
C GLY A 314 2.10 1.46 1.22
N HIS A 315 0.81 1.57 0.96
CA HIS A 315 -0.23 1.48 1.99
C HIS A 315 -0.39 0.07 2.59
N ILE A 316 0.01 -0.98 1.86
CA ILE A 316 -0.03 -2.37 2.37
C ILE A 316 1.15 -2.62 3.31
N GLN A 317 2.36 -2.12 2.97
CA GLN A 317 3.55 -2.31 3.80
C GLN A 317 3.39 -1.70 5.20
N LEU A 318 2.85 -0.47 5.29
CA LEU A 318 2.61 0.19 6.58
C LEU A 318 1.67 -0.61 7.49
N LYS A 319 0.64 -1.25 6.93
CA LYS A 319 -0.30 -2.08 7.70
C LYS A 319 0.31 -3.38 8.19
N VAL A 320 1.24 -3.95 7.43
CA VAL A 320 1.97 -5.16 7.83
C VAL A 320 2.95 -4.84 8.97
N ASP A 321 3.66 -3.71 8.87
CA ASP A 321 4.62 -3.26 9.89
C ASP A 321 3.91 -2.93 11.21
N GLU A 322 2.77 -2.21 11.19
CA GLU A 322 1.97 -1.93 12.40
C GLU A 322 1.46 -3.21 13.09
N GLN A 323 1.09 -4.22 12.29
CA GLN A 323 0.60 -5.49 12.82
C GLN A 323 1.73 -6.31 13.46
N GLU A 324 2.93 -6.30 12.86
CA GLU A 324 4.12 -6.94 13.42
C GLU A 324 4.58 -6.23 14.71
N GLU A 325 4.64 -4.91 14.74
CA GLU A 325 5.03 -4.15 15.93
C GLU A 325 4.07 -4.40 17.10
N LYS A 326 2.76 -4.39 16.85
CA LYS A 326 1.76 -4.74 17.86
C LYS A 326 1.96 -6.16 18.39
N GLN A 327 2.22 -7.13 17.51
CA GLN A 327 2.48 -8.51 17.92
C GLN A 327 3.70 -8.63 18.84
N ILE A 328 4.77 -7.88 18.56
CA ILE A 328 5.97 -7.87 19.39
C ILE A 328 5.70 -7.24 20.76
N LEU A 329 5.00 -6.11 20.79
CA LEU A 329 4.66 -5.41 22.03
C LEU A 329 3.73 -6.25 22.93
N ASP A 330 2.75 -6.94 22.34
CA ASP A 330 1.86 -7.84 23.09
C ASP A 330 2.56 -9.13 23.54
N TRP A 331 3.61 -9.56 22.84
CA TRP A 331 4.46 -10.67 23.29
C TRP A 331 5.29 -10.30 24.54
N LEU A 332 5.78 -9.06 24.66
CA LEU A 332 6.50 -8.61 25.86
C LEU A 332 5.64 -8.72 27.10
N THR A 333 4.41 -8.20 27.02
CA THR A 333 3.38 -8.37 28.04
C THR A 333 1.99 -8.09 27.48
N PRO A 334 0.96 -8.88 27.83
CA PRO A 334 -0.42 -8.59 27.45
C PRO A 334 -1.03 -7.41 28.23
N ILE A 335 -0.35 -6.94 29.29
CA ILE A 335 -0.85 -5.85 30.14
C ILE A 335 -0.86 -4.55 29.34
N ASP A 336 -1.99 -3.83 29.42
CA ASP A 336 -2.18 -2.53 28.81
C ASP A 336 -2.73 -1.53 29.84
N TYR A 337 -1.86 -0.66 30.34
CA TYR A 337 -2.24 0.39 31.28
C TYR A 337 -2.98 1.55 30.61
N GLY A 338 -2.92 1.70 29.28
CA GLY A 338 -3.61 2.76 28.54
C GLY A 338 -5.13 2.65 28.62
N LEU A 339 -5.65 1.42 28.64
CA LEU A 339 -7.07 1.16 28.88
C LEU A 339 -7.50 1.60 30.29
N LEU A 340 -6.70 1.25 31.31
CA LEU A 340 -6.95 1.67 32.69
C LEU A 340 -6.87 3.19 32.84
N HIS A 341 -5.88 3.82 32.20
CA HIS A 341 -5.74 5.27 32.17
C HIS A 341 -6.99 5.93 31.60
N SER A 342 -7.48 5.44 30.46
CA SER A 342 -8.70 5.96 29.81
C SER A 342 -9.92 5.86 30.73
N ASP A 343 -10.07 4.75 31.45
CA ASP A 343 -11.16 4.56 32.40
C ASP A 343 -11.07 5.49 33.61
N TYR A 344 -9.88 5.73 34.17
CA TYR A 344 -9.71 6.66 35.29
C TYR A 344 -9.84 8.11 34.86
N TYR A 345 -9.24 8.49 33.74
CA TYR A 345 -9.32 9.85 33.21
C TYR A 345 -10.76 10.20 32.83
N LYS A 346 -11.55 9.25 32.30
CA LYS A 346 -12.99 9.45 32.04
C LYS A 346 -13.81 9.74 33.31
N ARG A 347 -13.33 9.34 34.49
CA ARG A 347 -13.98 9.61 35.79
C ARG A 347 -13.56 10.96 36.38
N LEU A 348 -12.52 11.61 35.86
CA LEU A 348 -12.13 12.94 36.26
C LEU A 348 -13.28 13.91 35.97
N GLN A 349 -13.69 14.66 36.98
CA GLN A 349 -14.68 15.71 36.79
C GLN A 349 -13.99 16.98 36.25
N PRO A 350 -14.45 17.54 35.12
CA PRO A 350 -13.93 18.82 34.62
C PRO A 350 -14.01 19.92 35.68
N GLY A 351 -12.94 20.72 35.79
CA GLY A 351 -12.82 21.80 36.78
C GLY A 351 -12.43 21.35 38.19
N THR A 352 -11.93 20.12 38.37
CA THR A 352 -11.40 19.62 39.66
C THR A 352 -9.93 19.22 39.53
N GLY A 353 -9.17 19.30 40.63
CA GLY A 353 -7.76 18.91 40.66
C GLY A 353 -6.77 19.93 40.09
N GLU A 354 -7.23 21.11 39.63
CA GLU A 354 -6.36 22.17 39.10
C GLU A 354 -5.33 22.64 40.13
N TRP A 355 -5.73 22.71 41.40
CA TRP A 355 -4.86 23.05 42.52
C TRP A 355 -3.61 22.18 42.58
N PHE A 356 -3.71 20.90 42.18
CA PHE A 356 -2.59 19.96 42.19
C PHE A 356 -1.57 20.32 41.10
N LEU A 357 -2.06 20.68 39.92
CA LEU A 357 -1.21 21.13 38.82
C LEU A 357 -0.52 22.47 39.15
N GLU A 358 -1.19 23.36 39.89
CA GLU A 358 -0.64 24.66 40.29
C GLU A 358 0.39 24.58 41.43
N ARG A 359 0.49 23.44 42.14
CA ARG A 359 1.46 23.26 43.21
C ARG A 359 2.88 23.43 42.69
N LYS A 360 3.70 24.17 43.45
CA LYS A 360 5.11 24.37 43.14
C LYS A 360 5.85 23.04 43.05
N GLU A 361 5.56 22.10 43.95
CA GLU A 361 6.12 20.76 43.99
C GLU A 361 5.92 20.00 42.67
N PHE A 362 4.74 20.13 42.07
CA PHE A 362 4.40 19.51 40.80
C PHE A 362 5.07 20.22 39.61
N GLN A 363 5.05 21.55 39.58
CA GLN A 363 5.70 22.33 38.52
C GLN A 363 7.23 22.12 38.53
N ASP A 364 7.85 22.14 39.71
CA ASP A 364 9.28 21.86 39.90
C ASP A 364 9.61 20.41 39.50
N TRP A 365 8.72 19.45 39.74
CA TRP A 365 8.88 18.10 39.23
C TRP A 365 8.83 18.05 37.70
N ILE A 366 7.97 18.82 37.01
CA ILE A 366 7.98 18.83 35.54
C ILE A 366 9.25 19.49 34.99
N THR A 367 9.55 20.73 35.41
CA THR A 367 10.55 21.58 34.76
C THR A 367 11.86 21.75 35.53
N GLY A 368 11.85 21.56 36.84
CA GLY A 368 13.00 21.80 37.73
C GLY A 368 14.00 20.64 37.82
N SER A 369 14.89 20.71 38.81
CA SER A 369 15.93 19.70 39.09
C SER A 369 15.44 18.51 39.93
N ASN A 370 14.21 18.58 40.45
CA ASN A 370 13.64 17.50 41.25
C ASN A 370 13.24 16.35 40.32
N ASN A 371 13.84 15.18 40.55
CA ASN A 371 13.62 13.99 39.75
C ASN A 371 12.50 13.11 40.32
N THR A 372 12.13 13.27 41.59
CA THR A 372 11.12 12.41 42.23
C THR A 372 10.11 13.22 43.05
N LEU A 373 8.83 13.03 42.76
CA LEU A 373 7.69 13.58 43.49
C LEU A 373 6.86 12.44 44.08
N PHE A 374 6.75 12.39 45.40
CA PHE A 374 5.96 11.40 46.10
C PHE A 374 4.70 12.01 46.70
N CYS A 375 3.55 11.54 46.23
CA CYS A 375 2.24 12.06 46.58
C CYS A 375 1.49 11.11 47.51
N TYR A 376 1.32 11.46 48.78
CA TYR A 376 0.67 10.56 49.75
C TYR A 376 -0.67 11.11 50.22
N GLY A 377 -1.63 10.24 50.54
CA GLY A 377 -2.94 10.67 51.02
C GLY A 377 -3.80 9.54 51.53
N ILE A 378 -4.82 9.88 52.33
CA ILE A 378 -5.75 8.91 52.91
C ILE A 378 -6.55 8.15 51.82
N PRO A 379 -7.16 7.00 52.14
CA PRO A 379 -8.14 6.37 51.26
C PRO A 379 -9.24 7.37 50.85
N GLY A 380 -9.64 7.36 49.57
CA GLY A 380 -10.67 8.28 49.06
C GLY A 380 -10.20 9.70 48.72
N ALA A 381 -8.95 10.09 49.03
CA ALA A 381 -8.44 11.44 48.76
C ALA A 381 -8.27 11.82 47.26
N GLY A 382 -8.61 10.93 46.33
CA GLY A 382 -8.53 11.20 44.88
C GLY A 382 -7.17 10.94 44.23
N LYS A 383 -6.25 10.20 44.89
CA LYS A 383 -4.88 9.91 44.39
C LYS A 383 -4.84 9.43 42.93
N THR A 384 -5.58 8.37 42.60
CA THR A 384 -5.65 7.81 41.23
C THR A 384 -6.20 8.79 40.21
N ILE A 385 -7.19 9.60 40.59
CA ILE A 385 -7.75 10.64 39.72
C ILE A 385 -6.70 11.72 39.45
N LEU A 386 -5.97 12.17 40.48
CA LEU A 386 -4.88 13.13 40.32
C LEU A 386 -3.69 12.55 39.56
N ALA A 387 -3.37 11.26 39.70
CA ALA A 387 -2.35 10.60 38.89
C ALA A 387 -2.76 10.57 37.41
N SER A 388 -4.03 10.27 37.10
CA SER A 388 -4.55 10.34 35.73
C SER A 388 -4.51 11.78 35.17
N LEU A 389 -4.83 12.78 35.99
CA LEU A 389 -4.71 14.20 35.64
C LEU A 389 -3.25 14.58 35.36
N ALA A 390 -2.31 14.12 36.19
CA ALA A 390 -0.88 14.35 36.02
C ALA A 390 -0.38 13.76 34.68
N ILE A 391 -0.75 12.51 34.38
CA ILE A 391 -0.39 11.84 33.12
C ILE A 391 -0.92 12.64 31.94
N SER A 392 -2.22 12.97 31.94
CA SER A 392 -2.85 13.74 30.87
C SER A 392 -2.20 15.11 30.67
N HIS A 393 -1.87 15.81 31.76
CA HIS A 393 -1.21 17.11 31.70
C HIS A 393 0.20 17.00 31.10
N VAL A 394 1.01 16.04 31.55
CA VAL A 394 2.37 15.81 31.02
C VAL A 394 2.32 15.40 29.55
N SER A 395 1.41 14.48 29.18
CA SER A 395 1.18 14.08 27.78
C SER A 395 0.75 15.25 26.90
N SER A 396 -0.13 16.13 27.37
CA SER A 396 -0.54 17.32 26.63
C SER A 396 0.60 18.33 26.49
N LYS A 397 1.43 18.50 27.52
CA LYS A 397 2.53 19.48 27.54
C LYS A 397 3.67 19.10 26.58
N PHE A 398 3.90 17.80 26.38
CA PHE A 398 4.99 17.28 25.55
C PHE A 398 4.50 16.53 24.30
N ARG A 399 3.24 16.77 23.88
CA ARG A 399 2.57 16.04 22.80
C ARG A 399 3.38 15.96 21.50
N ASP A 400 4.03 17.05 21.12
CA ASP A 400 4.76 17.16 19.84
C ASP A 400 6.25 16.84 19.98
N ASN A 401 6.69 16.31 21.14
CA ASN A 401 8.08 15.97 21.39
C ASN A 401 8.25 14.45 21.55
N SER A 402 8.57 13.78 20.44
CA SER A 402 8.80 12.33 20.39
C SER A 402 10.05 11.86 21.13
N GLU A 403 10.93 12.77 21.56
CA GLU A 403 12.11 12.44 22.36
C GLU A 403 11.79 12.32 23.86
N ILE A 404 10.55 12.58 24.27
CA ILE A 404 10.10 12.48 25.67
C ILE A 404 9.21 11.26 25.84
N GLY A 405 9.68 10.30 26.64
CA GLY A 405 8.91 9.11 27.00
C GLY A 405 7.98 9.40 28.17
N ILE A 406 6.73 8.95 28.12
CA ILE A 406 5.77 9.07 29.22
C ILE A 406 5.14 7.70 29.44
N ILE A 407 5.41 7.10 30.59
CA ILE A 407 4.93 5.77 30.94
C ILE A 407 4.31 5.77 32.33
N TYR A 408 3.39 4.83 32.56
CA TYR A 408 2.66 4.78 33.81
C TYR A 408 2.22 3.37 34.18
N VAL A 409 2.02 3.15 35.48
CA VAL A 409 1.55 1.90 36.06
C VAL A 409 0.48 2.23 37.08
N TYR A 410 -0.64 1.52 36.99
CA TYR A 410 -1.72 1.58 37.99
C TYR A 410 -1.72 0.28 38.78
N PHE A 411 -1.22 0.33 40.01
CA PHE A 411 -1.24 -0.83 40.89
C PHE A 411 -2.67 -1.11 41.38
N ASN A 412 -3.00 -2.39 41.49
CA ASN A 412 -4.29 -2.92 41.89
C ASN A 412 -4.09 -4.21 42.70
N TYR A 413 -4.60 -4.23 43.93
CA TYR A 413 -4.42 -5.38 44.82
C TYR A 413 -5.07 -6.67 44.27
N ASN A 414 -6.07 -6.57 43.39
CA ASN A 414 -6.71 -7.74 42.78
C ASN A 414 -5.88 -8.38 41.64
N ARG A 415 -4.75 -7.76 41.25
CA ARG A 415 -3.92 -8.20 40.11
C ARG A 415 -2.48 -8.53 40.53
N HIS A 416 -2.31 -9.18 41.68
CA HIS A 416 -0.98 -9.52 42.19
C HIS A 416 -0.14 -10.34 41.18
N GLU A 417 -0.76 -11.23 40.40
CA GLU A 417 -0.06 -12.03 39.38
C GLU A 417 0.50 -11.19 38.21
N ASP A 418 -0.12 -10.04 37.92
CA ASP A 418 0.28 -9.12 36.85
C ASP A 418 1.35 -8.11 37.31
N GLN A 419 1.66 -8.06 38.60
CA GLN A 419 2.47 -7.02 39.25
C GLN A 419 3.78 -7.54 39.83
N GLY A 420 4.24 -8.71 39.38
CA GLY A 420 5.60 -9.18 39.65
C GLY A 420 6.65 -8.28 38.99
N PHE A 421 7.85 -8.20 39.58
CA PHE A 421 8.92 -7.33 39.12
C PHE A 421 9.26 -7.53 37.64
N GLN A 422 9.29 -8.77 37.16
CA GLN A 422 9.52 -9.06 35.74
C GLN A 422 8.42 -8.49 34.83
N GLN A 423 7.15 -8.62 35.23
CA GLN A 423 5.99 -8.08 34.48
C GLN A 423 5.99 -6.56 34.49
N LEU A 424 6.41 -5.94 35.59
CA LEU A 424 6.56 -4.49 35.70
C LEU A 424 7.65 -3.99 34.74
N ILE A 425 8.84 -4.60 34.74
CA ILE A 425 9.92 -4.27 33.77
C ILE A 425 9.45 -4.47 32.32
N ALA A 426 8.76 -5.58 32.02
CA ALA A 426 8.21 -5.83 30.69
C ALA A 426 7.17 -4.75 30.28
N SER A 427 6.36 -4.27 31.23
CA SER A 427 5.36 -3.22 30.98
C SER A 427 5.99 -1.86 30.75
N LEU A 428 7.06 -1.52 31.47
CA LEU A 428 7.84 -0.30 31.21
C LEU A 428 8.50 -0.36 29.82
N LEU A 429 9.09 -1.51 29.47
CA LEU A 429 9.69 -1.73 28.15
C LEU A 429 8.64 -1.65 27.03
N LYS A 430 7.47 -2.30 27.19
CA LYS A 430 6.37 -2.24 26.21
C LYS A 430 5.94 -0.79 25.93
N GLN A 431 5.71 0.00 26.99
CA GLN A 431 5.29 1.38 26.84
C GLN A 431 6.37 2.26 26.19
N LEU A 432 7.64 2.10 26.58
CA LEU A 432 8.73 2.88 25.98
C LEU A 432 9.02 2.48 24.53
N ALA A 433 9.02 1.18 24.22
CA ALA A 433 9.26 0.70 22.87
C ALA A 433 8.10 1.07 21.94
N GLY A 434 6.85 0.99 22.40
CA GLY A 434 5.67 1.40 21.65
C GLY A 434 5.44 2.92 21.58
N GLY A 435 6.16 3.71 22.37
CA GLY A 435 6.11 5.17 22.32
C GLY A 435 6.98 5.81 21.23
N LEU A 436 7.84 5.01 20.57
CA LEU A 436 8.72 5.46 19.49
C LEU A 436 8.03 5.36 18.12
N HIS A 437 8.49 6.15 17.14
CA HIS A 437 7.94 6.12 15.77
C HIS A 437 8.15 4.77 15.07
N HIS A 438 9.20 4.05 15.44
CA HIS A 438 9.48 2.70 14.99
C HIS A 438 9.95 1.86 16.17
N LEU A 439 9.56 0.58 16.18
CA LEU A 439 9.99 -0.33 17.23
C LEU A 439 11.51 -0.52 17.19
N PRO A 440 12.23 -0.38 18.33
CA PRO A 440 13.67 -0.53 18.39
C PRO A 440 14.17 -1.88 17.87
N ASP A 441 15.29 -1.86 17.12
CA ASP A 441 15.91 -3.09 16.59
C ASP A 441 16.29 -4.07 17.70
N SER A 442 16.73 -3.57 18.85
CA SER A 442 17.02 -4.39 20.04
C SER A 442 15.81 -5.19 20.51
N THR A 443 14.60 -4.61 20.41
CA THR A 443 13.34 -5.24 20.81
C THR A 443 12.86 -6.23 19.75
N LYS A 444 13.00 -5.90 18.45
CA LYS A 444 12.75 -6.83 17.34
C LYS A 444 13.64 -8.07 17.42
N GLN A 445 14.94 -7.87 17.69
CA GLN A 445 15.90 -8.96 17.85
C GLN A 445 15.57 -9.84 19.05
N LEU A 446 15.20 -9.24 20.19
CA LEU A 446 14.76 -9.97 21.36
C LEU A 446 13.54 -10.84 21.04
N TYR A 447 12.52 -10.29 20.38
CA TYR A 447 11.36 -11.08 19.94
C TYR A 447 11.78 -12.24 19.03
N ASN A 448 12.59 -11.98 18.00
CA ASN A 448 13.01 -13.00 17.04
C ASN A 448 13.83 -14.14 17.66
N ALA A 449 14.60 -13.86 18.71
CA ALA A 449 15.37 -14.87 19.44
C ALA A 449 14.47 -15.87 20.19
N HIS A 450 13.27 -15.45 20.58
CA HIS A 450 12.34 -16.23 21.41
C HIS A 450 11.10 -16.73 20.65
N SER A 451 10.61 -16.00 19.65
CA SER A 451 9.35 -16.27 18.95
C SER A 451 9.32 -17.65 18.29
N LYS A 452 10.40 -18.03 17.59
CA LYS A 452 10.56 -19.35 16.98
C LYS A 452 10.60 -20.49 18.01
N LYS A 453 11.13 -20.22 19.20
CA LYS A 453 11.30 -21.19 20.30
C LYS A 453 10.08 -21.24 21.24
N ARG A 454 9.12 -20.31 21.07
CA ARG A 454 7.95 -20.12 21.95
C ARG A 454 8.32 -19.92 23.42
N THR A 455 9.44 -19.24 23.69
CA THR A 455 9.89 -18.92 25.04
C THR A 455 9.58 -17.45 25.39
N ARG A 456 9.66 -17.10 26.67
CA ARG A 456 9.61 -15.71 27.16
C ARG A 456 11.03 -15.18 27.39
N ALA A 457 11.21 -13.87 27.29
CA ALA A 457 12.44 -13.21 27.69
C ALA A 457 12.66 -13.35 29.21
N SER A 458 13.91 -13.55 29.59
CA SER A 458 14.35 -13.51 30.98
C SER A 458 14.36 -12.07 31.53
N LEU A 459 14.42 -11.93 32.85
CA LEU A 459 14.49 -10.63 33.51
C LEU A 459 15.72 -9.81 33.08
N GLU A 460 16.88 -10.44 32.94
CA GLU A 460 18.11 -9.75 32.52
C GLU A 460 18.05 -9.27 31.06
N GLU A 461 17.43 -10.05 30.18
CA GLU A 461 17.18 -9.65 28.78
C GLU A 461 16.23 -8.46 28.70
N LEU A 462 15.15 -8.47 29.50
CA LEU A 462 14.19 -7.36 29.58
C LEU A 462 14.86 -6.09 30.12
N LYS A 463 15.64 -6.20 31.21
CA LYS A 463 16.41 -5.07 31.77
C LYS A 463 17.40 -4.50 30.77
N THR A 464 18.13 -5.36 30.06
CA THR A 464 19.09 -4.95 29.03
C THR A 464 18.39 -4.20 27.90
N ASN A 465 17.25 -4.72 27.42
CA ASN A 465 16.48 -4.06 26.39
C ASN A 465 15.90 -2.73 26.87
N LEU A 466 15.35 -2.67 28.08
CA LEU A 466 14.84 -1.45 28.70
C LEU A 466 15.91 -0.35 28.70
N LYS A 467 17.13 -0.68 29.14
CA LYS A 467 18.27 0.26 29.10
C LYS A 467 18.62 0.73 27.68
N CYS A 468 18.51 -0.14 26.68
CA CYS A 468 18.73 0.28 25.28
C CYS A 468 17.65 1.26 24.82
N VAL A 469 16.37 0.94 25.04
CA VAL A 469 15.25 1.80 24.62
C VAL A 469 15.27 3.14 25.35
N LEU A 470 15.66 3.18 26.63
CA LEU A 470 15.82 4.41 27.40
C LEU A 470 16.85 5.38 26.80
N LYS A 471 17.81 4.92 25.99
CA LYS A 471 18.81 5.79 25.33
C LYS A 471 18.22 6.58 24.16
N GLU A 472 17.10 6.13 23.60
CA GLU A 472 16.41 6.80 22.49
C GLU A 472 15.64 8.04 22.97
N TYR A 473 15.40 8.17 24.27
CA TYR A 473 14.68 9.28 24.87
C TYR A 473 15.64 10.28 25.54
N THR A 474 15.40 11.58 25.33
CA THR A 474 16.15 12.63 26.03
C THR A 474 15.68 12.82 27.48
N LYS A 475 14.43 12.42 27.77
CA LYS A 475 13.84 12.42 29.10
C LYS A 475 12.68 11.43 29.17
N VAL A 476 12.51 10.77 30.31
CA VAL A 476 11.37 9.86 30.55
C VAL A 476 10.63 10.24 31.84
N PHE A 477 9.31 10.35 31.76
CA PHE A 477 8.41 10.49 32.90
C PHE A 477 7.81 9.13 33.24
N ILE A 478 7.90 8.73 34.51
CA ILE A 478 7.32 7.50 35.05
C ILE A 478 6.32 7.88 36.13
N ILE A 479 5.06 7.48 35.97
CA ILE A 479 4.00 7.73 36.95
C ILE A 479 3.52 6.39 37.52
N LEU A 480 3.70 6.19 38.82
CA LEU A 480 3.32 4.99 39.55
C LEU A 480 2.16 5.27 40.50
N ASP A 481 0.95 4.84 40.17
CA ASP A 481 -0.23 5.09 41.00
C ASP A 481 -0.51 3.94 41.97
N ALA A 482 -0.86 4.29 43.21
CA ALA A 482 -1.32 3.40 44.27
C ALA A 482 -0.29 2.33 44.70
N LEU A 483 0.94 2.74 45.03
CA LEU A 483 1.99 1.83 45.49
C LEU A 483 1.54 0.92 46.65
N ASP A 484 0.64 1.40 47.51
CA ASP A 484 0.05 0.61 48.61
C ASP A 484 -0.74 -0.64 48.17
N GLU A 485 -1.05 -0.76 46.88
CA GLU A 485 -1.73 -1.90 46.27
C GLU A 485 -0.78 -2.92 45.62
N CYS A 486 0.54 -2.71 45.76
CA CYS A 486 1.58 -3.63 45.31
C CYS A 486 2.27 -4.34 46.49
N GLN A 487 2.79 -5.54 46.25
CA GLN A 487 3.55 -6.25 47.26
C GLN A 487 4.87 -5.53 47.55
N ILE A 488 5.18 -5.32 48.83
CA ILE A 488 6.37 -4.55 49.25
C ILE A 488 7.68 -5.14 48.73
N PHE A 489 7.76 -6.46 48.58
CA PHE A 489 8.92 -7.13 48.00
C PHE A 489 9.17 -6.72 46.55
N GLU A 490 8.13 -6.75 45.72
CA GLU A 490 8.18 -6.35 44.31
C GLU A 490 8.46 -4.84 44.17
N LEU A 491 7.89 -4.02 45.05
CA LEU A 491 8.18 -2.59 45.11
C LEU A 491 9.66 -2.32 45.39
N ASN A 492 10.26 -2.99 46.37
CA ASN A 492 11.68 -2.82 46.68
C ASN A 492 12.57 -3.12 45.47
N LEU A 493 12.28 -4.20 44.73
CA LEU A 493 13.01 -4.55 43.51
C LEU A 493 12.83 -3.49 42.42
N LEU A 494 11.58 -3.04 42.20
CA LEU A 494 11.28 -1.99 41.22
C LEU A 494 11.99 -0.69 41.55
N PHE A 495 11.90 -0.21 42.80
CA PHE A 495 12.53 1.03 43.23
C PHE A 495 14.05 0.96 43.14
N SER A 496 14.65 -0.17 43.54
CA SER A 496 16.09 -0.37 43.37
C SER A 496 16.50 -0.23 41.90
N GLU A 497 15.78 -0.84 40.97
CA GLU A 497 16.09 -0.73 39.53
C GLU A 497 15.87 0.70 39.01
N LEU A 498 14.75 1.34 39.34
CA LEU A 498 14.44 2.70 38.88
C LEU A 498 15.45 3.73 39.39
N LEU A 499 15.94 3.58 40.62
CA LEU A 499 16.96 4.45 41.21
C LEU A 499 18.31 4.28 40.52
N GLU A 500 18.70 3.06 40.14
CA GLU A 500 19.90 2.84 39.33
C GLU A 500 19.76 3.45 37.94
N LEU A 501 18.61 3.25 37.27
CA LEU A 501 18.35 3.85 35.95
C LEU A 501 18.35 5.39 35.99
N GLN A 502 17.87 6.01 37.08
CA GLN A 502 17.91 7.45 37.29
C GLN A 502 19.34 8.04 37.38
N LYS A 503 20.37 7.24 37.65
CA LYS A 503 21.77 7.70 37.64
C LYS A 503 22.32 7.83 36.23
N GLU A 504 21.85 7.01 35.30
CA GLU A 504 22.35 6.92 33.93
C GLU A 504 21.45 7.70 32.93
N HIS A 505 20.17 7.85 33.24
CA HIS A 505 19.16 8.44 32.35
C HIS A 505 18.39 9.59 33.01
N LYS A 506 17.97 10.57 32.21
CA LYS A 506 17.13 11.68 32.70
C LYS A 506 15.69 11.22 32.93
N MET A 507 15.42 10.71 34.12
CA MET A 507 14.13 10.13 34.48
C MET A 507 13.45 10.90 35.61
N LYS A 508 12.15 11.15 35.45
CA LYS A 508 11.30 11.86 36.40
C LYS A 508 10.20 10.94 36.92
N LEU A 509 10.23 10.63 38.21
CA LEU A 509 9.32 9.71 38.87
C LEU A 509 8.25 10.48 39.64
N LEU A 510 6.98 10.18 39.39
CA LEU A 510 5.88 10.54 40.27
C LEU A 510 5.28 9.26 40.83
N ALA A 511 5.06 9.21 42.14
CA ALA A 511 4.40 8.06 42.74
C ALA A 511 3.28 8.48 43.69
N THR A 512 2.19 7.70 43.75
CA THR A 512 1.12 7.91 44.73
C THR A 512 0.99 6.72 45.69
N SER A 513 0.64 6.99 46.96
CA SER A 513 0.43 5.93 47.95
C SER A 513 -0.41 6.39 49.15
N ARG A 514 -0.93 5.46 49.95
CA ARG A 514 -1.26 5.72 51.36
C ARG A 514 0.02 6.00 52.18
N PRO A 515 -0.09 6.73 53.31
CA PRO A 515 1.04 7.00 54.21
C PRO A 515 1.40 5.77 55.05
N ILE A 516 1.81 4.68 54.40
CA ILE A 516 2.25 3.43 55.03
C ILE A 516 3.75 3.55 55.34
N PRO A 517 4.20 3.34 56.60
CA PRO A 517 5.60 3.55 56.98
C PRO A 517 6.62 2.91 56.05
N GLU A 518 6.42 1.65 55.68
CA GLU A 518 7.35 0.91 54.80
C GLU A 518 7.49 1.53 53.41
N ILE A 519 6.41 2.13 52.87
CA ILE A 519 6.46 2.82 51.57
C ILE A 519 7.02 4.22 51.72
N MET A 520 6.66 4.93 52.81
CA MET A 520 7.20 6.26 53.10
C MET A 520 8.74 6.21 53.22
N ASP A 521 9.27 5.12 53.76
CA ASP A 521 10.71 4.90 53.94
C ASP A 521 11.49 4.81 52.62
N LEU A 522 10.86 4.30 51.55
CA LEU A 522 11.44 4.31 50.19
C LEU A 522 11.73 5.73 49.68
N PHE A 523 11.06 6.74 50.25
CA PHE A 523 11.14 8.14 49.86
C PHE A 523 11.75 9.05 50.93
N ASN A 524 12.46 8.50 51.92
CA ASN A 524 13.08 9.31 52.99
C ASN A 524 14.38 10.03 52.59
N ASN A 525 14.85 9.87 51.36
CA ASN A 525 16.03 10.58 50.85
C ASN A 525 15.75 12.09 50.66
N SER A 526 16.76 12.93 50.92
CA SER A 526 16.67 14.40 50.88
C SER A 526 16.31 15.00 49.51
N ASN A 527 16.39 14.21 48.44
CA ASN A 527 16.18 14.66 47.07
C ASN A 527 14.76 14.35 46.54
N VAL A 528 13.87 13.84 47.41
CA VAL A 528 12.47 13.56 47.08
C VAL A 528 11.59 14.70 47.57
N THR A 529 10.78 15.27 46.66
CA THR A 529 9.71 16.19 47.04
C THR A 529 8.50 15.39 47.48
N LYS A 530 7.91 15.70 48.64
CA LYS A 530 6.70 15.04 49.15
C LYS A 530 5.52 16.01 49.08
N LEU A 531 4.39 15.56 48.55
CA LEU A 531 3.16 16.36 48.46
C LEU A 531 1.99 15.56 49.06
N GLN A 532 1.29 16.14 50.02
CA GLN A 532 0.09 15.50 50.57
C GLN A 532 -1.11 15.77 49.66
N ILE A 533 -1.80 14.70 49.27
CA ILE A 533 -3.07 14.74 48.54
C ILE A 533 -4.22 14.72 49.54
N CYS A 534 -5.05 15.76 49.48
CA CYS A 534 -6.28 15.92 50.23
C CYS A 534 -7.38 16.36 49.26
N ALA A 535 -8.61 15.87 49.42
CA ALA A 535 -9.73 16.41 48.67
C ALA A 535 -9.98 17.85 49.10
N LYS A 536 -10.24 18.73 48.13
CA LYS A 536 -10.55 20.13 48.39
C LYS A 536 -12.06 20.30 48.43
N THR A 537 -12.57 21.05 49.41
CA THR A 537 -13.99 21.37 49.52
C THR A 537 -14.55 21.94 48.21
N SER A 538 -13.78 22.77 47.51
CA SER A 538 -14.12 23.29 46.17
C SER A 538 -14.28 22.20 45.11
N ASP A 539 -13.38 21.23 45.06
CA ASP A 539 -13.45 20.11 44.10
C ASP A 539 -14.64 19.19 44.42
N VAL A 540 -14.90 18.95 45.70
CA VAL A 540 -16.05 18.17 46.18
C VAL A 540 -17.36 18.85 45.77
N MET A 541 -17.46 20.17 46.00
CA MET A 541 -18.62 20.97 45.59
C MET A 541 -18.86 20.91 44.08
N THR A 542 -17.82 21.12 43.28
CA THR A 542 -17.89 21.03 41.81
C THR A 542 -18.31 19.64 41.35
N TYR A 543 -17.80 18.59 41.99
CA TYR A 543 -18.19 17.20 41.70
C TYR A 543 -19.66 16.94 42.00
N ILE A 544 -20.13 17.33 43.19
CA ILE A 544 -21.52 17.14 43.59
C ILE A 544 -22.44 17.89 42.62
N GLU A 545 -22.17 19.17 42.33
CA GLU A 545 -23.01 19.97 41.44
C GLU A 545 -23.18 19.32 40.06
N ALA A 546 -22.09 18.85 39.45
CA ALA A 546 -22.13 18.18 38.15
C ALA A 546 -22.92 16.86 38.15
N HIS A 547 -23.16 16.27 39.33
CA HIS A 547 -23.87 15.01 39.50
C HIS A 547 -25.28 15.19 40.09
N MET A 548 -25.67 16.40 40.50
CA MET A 548 -26.98 16.69 41.09
C MET A 548 -28.14 16.27 40.19
N ASP A 549 -27.98 16.40 38.87
CA ASP A 549 -29.04 16.06 37.92
C ASP A 549 -29.28 14.55 37.75
N ARG A 550 -28.38 13.72 38.28
CA ARG A 550 -28.54 12.26 38.36
C ARG A 550 -29.38 11.84 39.58
N LEU A 551 -29.64 12.75 40.51
CA LEU A 551 -30.45 12.50 41.70
C LEU A 551 -31.96 12.49 41.38
N SER A 552 -32.75 12.09 42.37
CA SER A 552 -34.20 11.97 42.24
C SER A 552 -34.84 13.27 41.74
N ARG A 553 -36.00 13.16 41.09
CA ARG A 553 -36.75 14.31 40.55
C ARG A 553 -37.14 15.32 41.65
N VAL A 554 -37.28 14.87 42.89
CA VAL A 554 -37.60 15.67 44.08
C VAL A 554 -36.38 16.50 44.48
N THR A 555 -35.20 15.88 44.52
CA THR A 555 -33.93 16.54 44.82
C THR A 555 -33.56 17.59 43.76
N ARG A 556 -33.82 17.30 42.49
CA ARG A 556 -33.52 18.23 41.39
C ARG A 556 -34.29 19.55 41.42
N ARG A 557 -35.52 19.54 41.93
CA ARG A 557 -36.44 20.70 41.91
C ARG A 557 -36.47 21.51 43.20
N ASN A 558 -35.76 21.05 44.23
CA ASN A 558 -35.71 21.71 45.53
C ASN A 558 -34.32 22.31 45.72
N GLU A 559 -34.19 23.62 45.49
CA GLU A 559 -32.92 24.36 45.60
C GLU A 559 -32.36 24.30 47.02
N VAL A 560 -33.21 24.35 48.05
CA VAL A 560 -32.78 24.24 49.46
C VAL A 560 -32.13 22.88 49.71
N LEU A 561 -32.77 21.80 49.26
CA LEU A 561 -32.24 20.45 49.42
C LEU A 561 -30.93 20.22 48.63
N ARG A 562 -30.74 20.92 47.49
CA ARG A 562 -29.48 20.87 46.74
C ARG A 562 -28.35 21.53 47.53
N GLU A 563 -28.61 22.69 48.12
CA GLU A 563 -27.62 23.39 48.94
C GLU A 563 -27.33 22.64 50.25
N ASP A 564 -28.34 22.03 50.88
CA ASP A 564 -28.15 21.18 52.06
C ASP A 564 -27.27 19.96 51.75
N ILE A 565 -27.52 19.25 50.64
CA ILE A 565 -26.71 18.08 50.22
C ILE A 565 -25.26 18.48 49.96
N LYS A 566 -25.03 19.64 49.32
CA LYS A 566 -23.70 20.17 49.10
C LYS A 566 -22.98 20.44 50.41
N ALA A 567 -23.61 21.20 51.30
CA ALA A 567 -23.05 21.59 52.58
C ALA A 567 -22.75 20.34 53.45
N ASP A 568 -23.71 19.43 53.59
CA ASP A 568 -23.60 18.24 54.42
C ASP A 568 -22.52 17.27 53.91
N ILE A 569 -22.46 17.01 52.59
CA ILE A 569 -21.43 16.13 52.03
C ILE A 569 -20.06 16.80 52.10
N SER A 570 -19.95 18.10 51.83
CA SER A 570 -18.69 18.83 51.98
C SER A 570 -18.19 18.81 53.42
N GLU A 571 -19.06 19.01 54.41
CA GLU A 571 -18.71 18.95 55.83
C GLU A 571 -18.36 17.51 56.26
N ALA A 572 -19.11 16.50 55.80
CA ALA A 572 -18.82 15.10 56.10
C ALA A 572 -17.49 14.63 55.50
N VAL A 573 -17.17 15.10 54.28
CA VAL A 573 -15.87 14.85 53.65
C VAL A 573 -14.78 15.54 54.49
N ASP A 574 -14.95 16.80 54.89
CA ASP A 574 -14.03 17.51 55.80
C ASP A 574 -13.91 16.81 57.18
N GLY A 575 -14.94 16.10 57.65
CA GLY A 575 -14.95 15.27 58.87
C GLY A 575 -14.06 14.02 58.80
N MET A 576 -13.74 13.51 57.61
CA MET A 576 -12.70 12.48 57.44
C MET A 576 -11.27 13.02 57.64
N TYR A 577 -11.09 14.35 57.73
CA TYR A 577 -9.79 15.04 57.91
C TYR A 577 -9.47 15.37 59.37
N VAL A 578 -10.26 14.93 60.36
CA VAL A 578 -9.97 15.14 61.79
C VAL A 578 -8.94 14.12 62.32
N VAL A 579 -7.81 14.01 61.64
CA VAL A 579 -6.52 13.66 62.25
C VAL A 579 -5.58 14.75 61.74
N ARG A 580 -5.40 15.79 62.58
CA ARG A 580 -4.89 17.12 62.23
C ARG A 580 -3.64 17.13 61.32
N CYS A 581 -3.64 18.07 60.37
CA CYS A 581 -2.48 18.55 59.61
C CYS A 581 -1.30 18.99 60.49
#